data_AF-A0A368G3D4-F1
#
_entry.id   AF-A0A368G3D4-F1
#
_cell.length_a   1.000
_cell.length_b   1.000
_cell.length_c   1.000
_cell.angle_alpha   90.00
_cell.angle_beta   90.00
_cell.angle_gamma   90.00
#
_symmetry.space_group_name_H-M   'P 1'
#
loop_
_entity.id
_entity.type
_entity.pdbx_description
1 polymer ?
#
loop_
_entity_poly.entity_id
_entity_poly.type
_entity_poly.pdbx_seq_one_letter_code
_entity_poly.pdbx_strand_id
1 'polypeptide(L)'
;MIYTKYLSFDWSMDSIPLVTSPTDPRFLASAVFYSILLVTGYKLAVECGVVEKTWKLLGVDKQPHRSGKHSGRNSPSKARNKEWKDTARKILLALSLLILPFLPASNLFCYVGFVAAERTLYLSSVGYCILAGLLYDFCCSRLGRTLTVSLALVVLTLHGTRTYTRNLDWFDEERLYRSALELNPPKAYSNLGRVYAAQLRLDEAEAAYKMALEHRPNMADTWYNLGVLYQERRNPTPAVNCYETAIKLRKTFATAYLNLGIVHHEN
;
A
#
# COMPACT_ATOMS: atom_id res chain seq x y z
N MET A 1 1.20 -8.24 6.99
CA MET A 1 0.56 -6.92 6.76
C MET A 1 -0.47 -6.72 7.84
N ILE A 2 -0.31 -5.67 8.65
CA ILE A 2 -1.32 -5.25 9.62
C ILE A 2 -2.55 -4.81 8.82
N TYR A 3 -3.72 -5.30 9.21
CA TYR A 3 -5.00 -5.08 8.53
C TYR A 3 -5.17 -3.65 8.03
N THR A 4 -5.34 -3.48 6.71
CA THR A 4 -5.58 -2.21 6.01
C THR A 4 -6.83 -1.46 6.49
N LYS A 5 -7.66 -2.07 7.36
CA LYS A 5 -8.85 -1.46 7.94
C LYS A 5 -8.56 -0.40 9.02
N TYR A 6 -7.37 -0.36 9.60
CA TYR A 6 -7.11 0.43 10.82
C TYR A 6 -6.17 1.63 10.65
N LEU A 7 -5.46 1.75 9.53
CA LEU A 7 -4.60 2.90 9.25
C LEU A 7 -5.24 3.76 8.15
N SER A 8 -4.91 5.05 8.14
CA SER A 8 -5.42 6.08 7.20
C SER A 8 -5.01 5.89 5.72
N PHE A 9 -4.43 4.74 5.39
CA PHE A 9 -3.97 4.36 4.06
C PHE A 9 -5.16 4.02 3.14
N ASP A 10 -5.48 4.88 2.18
CA ASP A 10 -6.47 4.53 1.14
C ASP A 10 -5.81 3.82 -0.05
N TRP A 11 -5.40 2.58 0.20
CA TRP A 11 -4.90 1.67 -0.85
C TRP A 11 -6.04 0.97 -1.58
N SER A 12 -7.25 1.26 -1.13
CA SER A 12 -8.46 0.53 -1.42
C SER A 12 -9.23 1.19 -2.58
N MET A 13 -8.70 2.28 -3.13
CA MET A 13 -9.17 2.84 -4.39
C MET A 13 -10.63 3.33 -4.23
N ASP A 14 -10.87 4.16 -3.20
CA ASP A 14 -12.18 4.65 -2.76
C ASP A 14 -13.13 3.57 -2.17
N SER A 15 -12.62 2.42 -1.72
CA SER A 15 -13.43 1.41 -1.00
C SER A 15 -13.44 1.61 0.52
N ILE A 16 -12.60 2.51 1.03
CA ILE A 16 -12.56 2.96 2.42
C ILE A 16 -12.83 4.48 2.39
N PRO A 17 -13.71 5.01 3.27
CA PRO A 17 -13.95 6.45 3.32
C PRO A 17 -12.67 7.22 3.61
N LEU A 18 -12.41 8.26 2.82
CA LEU A 18 -11.27 9.15 3.01
C LEU A 18 -11.30 9.73 4.44
N VAL A 19 -10.11 9.86 5.02
CA VAL A 19 -9.94 10.56 6.29
C VAL A 19 -10.03 12.06 6.02
N THR A 20 -11.12 12.69 6.44
CA THR A 20 -11.40 14.11 6.20
C THR A 20 -11.18 14.99 7.42
N SER A 21 -11.03 14.39 8.61
CA SER A 21 -10.87 15.11 9.87
C SER A 21 -9.72 14.54 10.71
N PRO A 22 -8.93 15.40 11.40
CA PRO A 22 -7.94 14.97 12.40
C PRO A 22 -8.54 14.20 13.59
N THR A 23 -9.87 14.28 13.79
CA THR A 23 -10.59 13.56 14.84
C THR A 23 -10.91 12.11 14.49
N ASP A 24 -10.62 11.66 13.26
CA ASP A 24 -10.81 10.28 12.85
C ASP A 24 -9.84 9.36 13.62
N PRO A 25 -10.32 8.25 14.23
CA PRO A 25 -9.46 7.33 14.97
C PRO A 25 -8.33 6.75 14.11
N ARG A 26 -8.53 6.60 12.80
CA ARG A 26 -7.50 6.11 11.86
C ARG A 26 -6.39 7.13 11.67
N PHE A 27 -6.74 8.42 11.66
CA PHE A 27 -5.77 9.51 11.64
C PHE A 27 -4.90 9.47 12.90
N LEU A 28 -5.55 9.40 14.07
CA LEU A 28 -4.86 9.37 15.36
C LEU A 28 -3.93 8.15 15.47
N ALA A 29 -4.39 6.97 15.07
CA ALA A 29 -3.58 5.75 15.06
C ALA A 29 -2.33 5.90 14.17
N SER A 30 -2.50 6.41 12.94
CA SER A 30 -1.38 6.70 12.03
C SER A 30 -0.44 7.75 12.62
N ALA A 31 -0.97 8.86 13.17
CA ALA A 31 -0.16 9.93 13.75
C ALA A 31 0.67 9.45 14.94
N VAL A 32 0.08 8.64 15.83
CA VAL A 32 0.78 8.02 16.96
C VAL A 32 1.87 7.07 16.45
N PHE A 33 1.56 6.21 15.49
CA PHE A 33 2.52 5.29 14.89
C PHE A 33 3.74 6.02 14.31
N TYR A 34 3.53 7.04 13.47
CA TYR A 34 4.61 7.82 12.89
C TYR A 34 5.36 8.67 13.93
N SER A 35 4.70 9.15 14.97
CA SER A 35 5.35 9.87 16.08
C SER A 35 6.31 8.98 16.86
N ILE A 36 5.92 7.73 17.16
CA ILE A 36 6.78 6.74 17.81
C ILE A 36 8.01 6.46 16.95
N LEU A 37 7.81 6.28 15.64
CA LEU A 37 8.91 6.05 14.69
C LEU A 37 9.87 7.25 14.62
N LEU A 38 9.35 8.47 14.58
CA LEU A 38 10.14 9.70 14.58
C LEU A 38 10.97 9.84 15.86
N VAL A 39 10.35 9.66 17.03
CA VAL A 39 11.06 9.76 18.33
C VAL A 39 12.14 8.69 18.44
N THR A 40 11.84 7.46 18.05
CA THR A 40 12.79 6.34 18.10
C THR A 40 13.94 6.56 17.12
N GLY A 41 13.64 6.97 15.89
CA GLY A 41 14.64 7.29 14.87
C GLY A 41 15.53 8.47 15.27
N TYR A 42 14.95 9.51 15.88
CA TYR A 42 15.70 10.66 16.39
C TYR A 42 16.66 10.27 17.52
N LYS A 43 16.19 9.51 18.52
CA LYS A 43 17.04 9.00 19.61
C LYS A 43 18.22 8.20 19.05
N LEU A 44 17.95 7.28 18.12
CA LEU A 44 18.97 6.48 17.46
C LEU A 44 19.98 7.36 16.69
N ALA A 45 19.51 8.39 15.99
CA ALA A 45 20.35 9.32 15.23
C ALA A 45 21.29 10.14 16.15
N VAL A 46 20.80 10.54 17.33
CA VAL A 46 21.60 11.23 18.36
C VAL A 46 22.68 10.29 18.90
N GLU A 47 22.33 9.07 19.31
CA GLU A 47 23.28 8.09 19.87
C GLU A 47 24.39 7.70 18.88
N CYS A 48 24.07 7.63 17.59
CA CYS A 48 25.01 7.33 16.52
C CYS A 48 25.95 8.50 16.15
N GLY A 49 25.65 9.70 16.65
CA GLY A 49 26.34 10.96 16.31
C GLY A 49 26.06 11.43 14.88
N VAL A 50 24.94 11.03 14.27
CA VAL A 50 24.54 11.50 12.92
C VAL A 50 24.12 12.96 13.01
N VAL A 51 23.29 13.30 14.01
CA VAL A 51 22.78 14.66 14.22
C VAL A 51 23.94 15.67 14.36
N GLU A 52 24.92 15.37 15.22
CA GLU A 52 26.09 16.24 15.42
C GLU A 52 26.92 16.42 14.13
N LYS A 53 27.10 15.37 13.33
CA LYS A 53 27.80 15.47 12.04
C LYS A 53 27.02 16.32 11.04
N THR A 54 25.71 16.18 10.99
CA THR A 54 24.85 16.96 10.09
C THR A 54 24.83 18.44 10.45
N TRP A 55 24.75 18.78 11.74
CA TRP A 55 24.84 20.18 12.20
C TRP A 55 26.18 20.82 11.87
N LYS A 56 27.28 20.06 11.97
CA LYS A 56 28.62 20.51 11.54
C LYS A 56 28.70 20.74 10.03
N LEU A 57 28.13 19.84 9.22
CA LEU A 57 28.07 19.98 7.76
C LEU A 57 27.22 21.17 7.31
N LEU A 58 26.11 21.43 8.00
CA LEU A 58 25.23 22.57 7.72
C LEU A 58 25.79 23.90 8.24
N GLY A 59 26.97 23.91 8.87
CA GLY A 59 27.62 25.13 9.37
C GLY A 59 26.87 25.83 10.50
N VAL A 60 25.92 25.15 11.14
CA VAL A 60 25.08 25.73 12.21
C VAL A 60 25.78 25.68 13.56
N ASP A 61 26.79 24.82 13.72
CA ASP A 61 27.50 24.69 14.99
C ASP A 61 28.62 25.74 15.13
N LYS A 62 28.34 26.80 15.89
CA LYS A 62 29.34 27.69 16.50
C LYS A 62 29.73 27.15 17.87
N GLN A 63 30.56 26.11 17.93
CA GLN A 63 31.20 25.67 19.18
C GLN A 63 32.73 25.69 19.03
N PRO A 64 33.47 26.20 20.05
CA PRO A 64 34.89 26.47 19.94
C PRO A 64 35.70 25.19 19.87
N HIS A 65 36.73 25.19 19.02
CA HIS A 65 37.73 24.13 18.92
C HIS A 65 38.31 23.78 20.30
N ARG A 66 37.89 22.66 20.89
CA ARG A 66 38.69 21.97 21.91
C ARG A 66 39.63 21.00 21.21
N SER A 67 40.89 21.40 21.09
CA SER A 67 42.00 20.55 20.68
C SER A 67 42.32 19.51 21.77
N GLY A 68 41.62 18.37 21.72
CA GLY A 68 41.91 17.22 22.57
C GLY A 68 42.97 16.31 21.93
N LYS A 69 44.19 16.29 22.49
CA LYS A 69 45.28 15.36 22.15
C LYS A 69 44.77 13.92 22.04
N HIS A 70 44.89 13.32 20.85
CA HIS A 70 44.66 11.88 20.66
C HIS A 70 45.92 11.08 21.04
N SER A 71 45.96 10.60 22.28
CA SER A 71 46.79 9.46 22.67
C SER A 71 46.08 8.18 22.22
N GLY A 72 46.58 7.56 21.15
CA GLY A 72 46.03 6.37 20.53
C GLY A 72 46.38 5.10 21.29
N ARG A 73 45.55 4.71 22.26
CA ARG A 73 45.37 3.30 22.64
C ARG A 73 43.94 2.88 22.28
N ASN A 74 43.84 1.95 21.33
CA ASN A 74 42.59 1.27 20.96
C ASN A 74 42.19 0.34 22.11
N SER A 75 41.37 0.82 23.04
CA SER A 75 40.76 -0.05 24.05
C SER A 75 39.63 -0.88 23.42
N PRO A 76 39.41 -2.13 23.86
CA PRO A 76 38.31 -2.97 23.37
C PRO A 76 36.93 -2.29 23.46
N SER A 77 36.74 -1.44 24.48
CA SER A 77 35.54 -0.63 24.67
C SER A 77 35.31 0.40 23.57
N LYS A 78 36.38 1.03 23.04
CA LYS A 78 36.29 2.00 21.95
C LYS A 78 35.97 1.32 20.62
N ALA A 79 36.52 0.14 20.38
CA ALA A 79 36.23 -0.67 19.19
C ALA A 79 34.76 -1.10 19.16
N ARG A 80 34.26 -1.67 20.26
CA ARG A 80 32.84 -2.07 20.41
C ARG A 80 31.86 -0.90 20.25
N ASN A 81 32.20 0.27 20.78
CA ASN A 81 31.38 1.48 20.62
C ASN A 81 31.36 1.98 19.16
N LYS A 82 32.50 1.87 18.45
CA LYS A 82 32.56 2.21 17.01
C LYS A 82 31.68 1.29 16.18
N GLU A 83 31.71 -0.01 16.47
CA GLU A 83 30.90 -1.04 15.80
C GLU A 83 29.40 -0.83 16.03
N TRP A 84 28.98 -0.62 17.29
CA TRP A 84 27.58 -0.27 17.61
C TRP A 84 27.09 0.94 16.82
N LYS A 85 27.88 2.03 16.78
CA LYS A 85 27.52 3.25 16.04
C LYS A 85 27.43 3.02 14.53
N ASP A 86 28.16 2.06 13.98
CA ASP A 86 28.07 1.73 12.56
C ASP A 86 26.80 0.92 12.25
N THR A 87 26.52 -0.11 13.05
CA THR A 87 25.29 -0.90 12.94
C THR A 87 24.04 -0.05 13.11
N ALA A 88 24.03 0.84 14.10
CA ALA A 88 22.89 1.71 14.36
C ALA A 88 22.67 2.76 13.25
N ARG A 89 23.72 3.20 12.54
CA ARG A 89 23.57 4.01 11.30
C ARG A 89 22.93 3.22 10.16
N LYS A 90 23.34 1.95 9.97
CA LYS A 90 22.75 1.07 8.96
C LYS A 90 21.27 0.82 9.24
N ILE A 91 20.90 0.59 10.50
CA ILE A 91 19.50 0.46 10.94
C ILE A 91 18.73 1.74 10.67
N LEU A 92 19.27 2.91 11.05
CA LEU A 92 18.63 4.20 10.81
C LEU A 92 18.37 4.45 9.31
N LEU A 93 19.36 4.17 8.46
CA LEU A 93 19.22 4.27 7.01
C LEU A 93 18.12 3.33 6.51
N ALA A 94 18.15 2.08 6.93
CA ALA A 94 17.18 1.08 6.51
C ALA A 94 15.74 1.45 6.93
N LEU A 95 15.55 1.91 8.16
CA LEU A 95 14.27 2.40 8.65
C LEU A 95 13.82 3.67 7.90
N SER A 96 14.73 4.59 7.60
CA SER A 96 14.39 5.78 6.82
C SER A 96 13.90 5.45 5.42
N LEU A 97 14.56 4.49 4.74
CA LEU A 97 14.15 3.99 3.43
C LEU A 97 12.84 3.20 3.49
N LEU A 98 12.55 2.55 4.62
CA LEU A 98 11.30 1.82 4.83
C LEU A 98 10.13 2.77 5.12
N ILE A 99 10.35 3.84 5.89
CA ILE A 99 9.25 4.65 6.48
C ILE A 99 8.94 5.89 5.64
N LEU A 100 9.95 6.62 5.18
CA LEU A 100 9.77 7.90 4.50
C LEU A 100 9.00 7.78 3.18
N PRO A 101 9.25 6.77 2.32
CA PRO A 101 8.49 6.63 1.08
C PRO A 101 6.99 6.42 1.30
N PHE A 102 6.58 5.83 2.43
CA PHE A 102 5.16 5.64 2.75
C PHE A 102 4.50 6.83 3.43
N LEU A 103 5.26 7.85 3.85
CA LEU A 103 4.71 9.02 4.53
C LEU A 103 3.70 9.78 3.65
N PRO A 104 3.93 10.02 2.33
CA PRO A 104 2.92 10.63 1.47
C PRO A 104 1.68 9.73 1.30
N ALA A 105 1.87 8.41 1.25
CA ALA A 105 0.77 7.44 1.14
C ALA A 105 -0.07 7.34 2.42
N SER A 106 0.44 7.84 3.57
CA SER A 106 -0.27 7.79 4.86
C SER A 106 -1.49 8.71 4.94
N ASN A 107 -1.69 9.60 3.96
CA ASN A 107 -2.75 10.62 3.95
C ASN A 107 -2.73 11.55 5.18
N LEU A 108 -1.63 11.61 5.95
CA LEU A 108 -1.50 12.51 7.10
C LEU A 108 -1.32 13.98 6.70
N PHE A 109 -0.68 14.24 5.55
CA PHE A 109 -0.33 15.58 5.10
C PHE A 109 -1.05 16.00 3.81
N CYS A 110 -1.13 15.08 2.85
CA CYS A 110 -1.82 15.27 1.59
C CYS A 110 -2.40 13.94 1.12
N TYR A 111 -3.55 13.99 0.45
CA TYR A 111 -4.11 12.81 -0.21
C TYR A 111 -3.28 12.51 -1.45
N VAL A 112 -2.61 11.37 -1.44
CA VAL A 112 -1.86 10.88 -2.61
C VAL A 112 -2.54 9.58 -3.04
N GLY A 113 -3.30 9.65 -4.13
CA GLY A 113 -4.03 8.49 -4.65
C GLY A 113 -3.12 7.32 -5.03
N PHE A 114 -3.74 6.23 -5.52
CA PHE A 114 -3.12 4.93 -5.80
C PHE A 114 -1.75 4.96 -6.52
N VAL A 115 -1.54 5.90 -7.46
CA VAL A 115 -0.37 5.95 -8.35
C VAL A 115 0.97 6.17 -7.62
N ALA A 116 0.97 6.79 -6.44
CA ALA A 116 2.22 6.99 -5.71
C ALA A 116 2.71 5.72 -4.97
N ALA A 117 1.78 4.86 -4.53
CA ALA A 117 2.10 3.69 -3.72
C ALA A 117 2.98 2.68 -4.48
N GLU A 118 2.70 2.46 -5.76
CA GLU A 118 3.46 1.54 -6.62
C GLU A 118 4.93 1.96 -6.75
N ARG A 119 5.19 3.26 -6.91
CA ARG A 119 6.55 3.81 -7.06
C ARG A 119 7.33 3.85 -5.75
N THR A 120 6.66 3.87 -4.61
CA THR A 120 7.28 3.89 -3.27
C THR A 120 7.72 2.52 -2.75
N LEU A 121 7.26 1.42 -3.37
CA LEU A 121 7.60 0.06 -2.95
C LEU A 121 9.08 -0.28 -3.15
N TYR A 122 9.73 0.27 -4.18
CA TYR A 122 11.13 -0.04 -4.47
C TYR A 122 12.07 0.45 -3.36
N LEU A 123 11.97 1.73 -2.98
CA LEU A 123 12.76 2.33 -1.90
C LEU A 123 12.56 1.60 -0.57
N SER A 124 11.31 1.25 -0.28
CA SER A 124 10.94 0.52 0.94
C SER A 124 11.53 -0.90 0.96
N SER A 125 11.56 -1.56 -0.21
CA SER A 125 12.17 -2.89 -0.36
C SER A 125 13.68 -2.85 -0.11
N VAL A 126 14.37 -1.79 -0.54
CA VAL A 126 15.80 -1.60 -0.23
C VAL A 126 16.01 -1.52 1.28
N GLY A 127 15.19 -0.75 1.99
CA GLY A 127 15.23 -0.69 3.46
C GLY A 127 15.02 -2.05 4.12
N TYR A 128 14.03 -2.81 3.65
CA TYR A 128 13.77 -4.17 4.14
C TYR A 128 14.96 -5.12 3.90
N CYS A 129 15.57 -5.10 2.72
CA CYS A 129 16.73 -5.94 2.40
C CYS A 129 17.93 -5.65 3.31
N ILE A 130 18.18 -4.37 3.64
CA ILE A 130 19.25 -4.00 4.59
C ILE A 130 18.96 -4.58 5.97
N LEU A 131 17.73 -4.45 6.48
CA LEU A 131 17.34 -5.02 7.77
C LEU A 131 17.46 -6.56 7.78
N ALA A 132 17.04 -7.23 6.70
CA ALA A 132 17.15 -8.67 6.55
C ALA A 132 18.63 -9.14 6.57
N GLY A 133 19.53 -8.40 5.91
CA GLY A 133 20.97 -8.67 5.96
C GLY A 133 21.57 -8.50 7.36
N LEU A 134 21.18 -7.44 8.08
CA LEU A 134 21.60 -7.24 9.48
C LEU A 134 21.06 -8.33 10.40
N LEU A 135 19.82 -8.76 10.19
CA LEU A 135 19.21 -9.88 10.92
C LEU A 135 19.95 -11.19 10.64
N TYR A 136 20.32 -11.44 9.38
CA TYR A 136 21.10 -12.62 9.01
C TYR A 136 22.46 -12.66 9.71
N ASP A 137 23.18 -11.54 9.74
CA ASP A 137 24.47 -11.42 10.42
C ASP A 137 24.33 -11.64 11.94
N PHE A 138 23.32 -10.99 12.55
CA PHE A 138 22.99 -11.19 13.96
C PHE A 138 22.68 -12.65 14.28
N CYS A 139 21.84 -13.31 13.48
CA CYS A 139 21.50 -14.72 13.66
C CYS A 139 22.71 -15.63 13.46
N CYS A 140 23.56 -15.38 12.46
CA CYS A 140 24.78 -16.15 12.25
C CYS A 140 25.70 -16.12 13.47
N SER A 141 25.84 -14.95 14.10
CA SER A 141 26.66 -14.78 15.31
C SER A 141 26.11 -15.49 16.56
N ARG A 142 24.79 -15.73 16.63
CA ARG A 142 24.09 -16.29 17.80
C ARG A 142 23.75 -17.77 17.66
N LEU A 143 23.26 -18.17 16.50
CA LEU A 143 22.68 -19.49 16.20
C LEU A 143 23.61 -20.36 15.35
N GLY A 144 24.67 -19.78 14.79
CA GLY A 144 25.57 -20.43 13.84
C GLY A 144 25.07 -20.33 12.40
N ARG A 145 26.01 -20.39 11.45
CA ARG A 145 25.75 -20.18 10.02
C ARG A 145 24.82 -21.24 9.43
N THR A 146 25.02 -22.52 9.74
CA THR A 146 24.22 -23.61 9.18
C THR A 146 22.75 -23.48 9.55
N LEU A 147 22.45 -23.30 10.85
CA LEU A 147 21.07 -23.13 11.32
C LEU A 147 20.42 -21.88 10.74
N THR A 148 21.16 -20.76 10.67
CA THR A 148 20.65 -19.50 10.11
C THR A 148 20.31 -19.64 8.63
N VAL A 149 21.16 -20.30 7.83
CA VAL A 149 20.88 -20.57 6.40
C VAL A 149 19.69 -21.52 6.24
N SER A 150 19.58 -22.57 7.06
CA SER A 150 18.44 -23.48 7.03
C SER A 150 17.12 -22.75 7.33
N LEU A 151 17.09 -21.88 8.35
CA LEU A 151 15.91 -21.06 8.66
C LEU A 151 15.58 -20.09 7.52
N ALA A 152 16.60 -19.45 6.92
CA ALA A 152 16.40 -18.57 5.78
C ALA A 152 15.81 -19.32 4.57
N LEU A 153 16.28 -20.54 4.29
CA LEU A 153 15.73 -21.39 3.24
C LEU A 153 14.27 -21.77 3.53
N VAL A 154 13.92 -22.11 4.77
CA VAL A 154 12.53 -22.39 5.16
C VAL A 154 11.64 -21.16 4.93
N VAL A 155 12.11 -19.97 5.31
CA VAL A 155 11.36 -18.73 5.05
C VAL A 155 11.19 -18.50 3.55
N LEU A 156 12.24 -18.69 2.77
CA LEU A 156 12.21 -18.54 1.30
C LEU A 156 11.27 -19.56 0.65
N THR A 157 11.26 -20.82 1.07
CA THR A 157 10.33 -21.81 0.52
C THR A 157 8.89 -21.50 0.90
N LEU A 158 8.62 -21.12 2.15
CA LEU A 158 7.27 -20.69 2.58
C LEU A 158 6.76 -19.49 1.76
N HIS A 159 7.60 -18.48 1.55
CA HIS A 159 7.23 -17.33 0.72
C HIS A 159 7.13 -17.71 -0.77
N GLY A 160 8.01 -18.56 -1.28
CA GLY A 160 7.96 -19.08 -2.64
C GLY A 160 6.67 -19.85 -2.92
N THR A 161 6.24 -20.72 -2.01
CA THR A 161 4.96 -21.44 -2.12
C THR A 161 3.77 -20.49 -2.04
N ARG A 162 3.81 -19.46 -1.18
CA ARG A 162 2.77 -18.41 -1.16
C ARG A 162 2.71 -17.62 -2.46
N THR A 163 3.85 -17.30 -3.07
CA THR A 163 3.89 -16.62 -4.37
C THR A 163 3.36 -17.53 -5.48
N TYR A 164 3.76 -18.80 -5.48
CA TYR A 164 3.27 -19.78 -6.45
C TYR A 164 1.75 -19.97 -6.37
N THR A 165 1.21 -20.14 -5.15
CA THR A 165 -0.24 -20.24 -4.95
C THR A 165 -0.97 -18.97 -5.37
N ARG A 166 -0.43 -17.79 -5.06
CA ARG A 166 -0.97 -16.50 -5.52
C ARG A 166 -0.99 -16.38 -7.04
N ASN A 167 0.01 -16.90 -7.75
CA ASN A 167 0.05 -16.86 -9.20
C ASN A 167 -1.10 -17.65 -9.85
N LEU A 168 -1.71 -18.61 -9.14
CA LEU A 168 -2.88 -19.35 -9.62
C LEU A 168 -4.13 -18.46 -9.71
N ASP A 169 -4.20 -17.39 -8.92
CA ASP A 169 -5.28 -16.40 -9.00
C ASP A 169 -5.25 -15.64 -10.34
N TRP A 170 -4.08 -15.54 -10.97
CA TRP A 170 -3.86 -14.81 -12.22
C TRP A 170 -4.11 -15.65 -13.47
N PHE A 171 -4.53 -16.91 -13.29
CA PHE A 171 -4.72 -17.85 -14.39
C PHE A 171 -5.85 -17.41 -15.35
N ASP A 172 -6.93 -16.86 -14.79
CA ASP A 172 -8.06 -16.32 -15.54
C ASP A 172 -8.68 -15.11 -14.82
N GLU A 173 -9.40 -14.27 -15.56
CA GLU A 173 -9.98 -13.04 -15.01
C GLU A 173 -11.00 -13.30 -13.89
N GLU A 174 -11.75 -14.39 -13.97
CA GLU A 174 -12.75 -14.74 -12.96
C GLU A 174 -12.08 -15.07 -11.62
N ARG A 175 -11.06 -15.92 -11.63
CA ARG A 175 -10.26 -16.24 -10.42
C ARG A 175 -9.59 -15.00 -9.86
N LEU A 176 -9.05 -14.14 -10.73
CA LEU A 176 -8.38 -12.92 -10.32
C LEU A 176 -9.36 -12.04 -9.52
N TYR A 177 -10.53 -11.75 -10.07
CA TYR A 177 -11.51 -10.90 -9.38
C TYR A 177 -12.21 -11.60 -8.21
N ARG A 178 -12.41 -12.92 -8.26
CA ARG A 178 -12.89 -13.68 -7.08
C ARG A 178 -11.93 -13.58 -5.90
N SER A 179 -10.62 -13.71 -6.13
CA SER A 179 -9.61 -13.55 -5.08
C SER A 179 -9.60 -12.13 -4.47
N ALA A 180 -10.08 -11.13 -5.22
CA ALA A 180 -10.15 -9.74 -4.78
C ALA A 180 -11.42 -9.40 -3.97
N LEU A 181 -12.41 -10.29 -3.91
CA LEU A 181 -13.67 -10.05 -3.20
C LEU A 181 -13.47 -9.76 -1.71
N GLU A 182 -12.49 -10.40 -1.06
CA GLU A 182 -12.19 -10.16 0.35
C GLU A 182 -11.54 -8.80 0.62
N LEU A 183 -10.95 -8.20 -0.41
CA LEU A 183 -10.15 -6.97 -0.31
C LEU A 183 -10.95 -5.73 -0.73
N ASN A 184 -11.62 -5.80 -1.88
CA ASN A 184 -12.44 -4.72 -2.41
C ASN A 184 -13.68 -5.31 -3.11
N PRO A 185 -14.68 -5.76 -2.32
CA PRO A 185 -15.89 -6.37 -2.88
C PRO A 185 -16.56 -5.53 -3.97
N PRO A 186 -16.81 -4.21 -3.81
CA PRO A 186 -17.53 -3.44 -4.84
C PRO A 186 -16.83 -3.44 -6.20
N LYS A 187 -15.52 -3.21 -6.26
CA LYS A 187 -14.79 -3.25 -7.54
C LYS A 187 -14.64 -4.68 -8.08
N ALA A 188 -14.39 -5.65 -7.21
CA ALA A 188 -14.26 -7.05 -7.60
C ALA A 188 -15.57 -7.56 -8.22
N TYR A 189 -16.71 -7.34 -7.58
CA TYR A 189 -18.02 -7.67 -8.13
C TYR A 189 -18.32 -6.94 -9.45
N SER A 190 -17.99 -5.65 -9.55
CA SER A 190 -18.20 -4.90 -10.80
C SER A 190 -17.35 -5.47 -11.95
N ASN A 191 -16.14 -5.93 -11.68
CA ASN A 191 -15.30 -6.56 -12.71
C ASN A 191 -15.76 -7.98 -13.02
N LEU A 192 -16.18 -8.77 -12.01
CA LEU A 192 -16.79 -10.09 -12.21
C LEU A 192 -18.04 -9.98 -13.10
N GLY A 193 -18.88 -8.97 -12.90
CA GLY A 193 -20.04 -8.72 -13.76
C GLY A 193 -19.66 -8.57 -15.23
N ARG A 194 -18.56 -7.88 -15.51
CA ARG A 194 -18.03 -7.72 -16.87
C ARG A 194 -17.49 -9.04 -17.44
N VAL A 195 -16.78 -9.82 -16.63
CA VAL A 195 -16.29 -11.15 -17.02
C VAL A 195 -17.46 -12.07 -17.35
N TYR A 196 -18.49 -12.11 -16.51
CA TYR A 196 -19.69 -12.93 -16.74
C TYR A 196 -20.47 -12.48 -17.97
N ALA A 197 -20.60 -11.17 -18.19
CA ALA A 197 -21.24 -10.64 -19.40
C ALA A 197 -20.49 -11.06 -20.67
N ALA A 198 -19.15 -10.95 -20.68
CA ALA A 198 -18.32 -11.38 -21.81
C ALA A 198 -18.41 -12.90 -22.08
N GLN A 199 -18.70 -13.70 -21.06
CA GLN A 199 -18.95 -15.14 -21.16
C GLN A 199 -20.41 -15.50 -21.47
N LEU A 200 -21.28 -14.52 -21.73
CA LEU A 200 -22.72 -14.68 -21.94
C LEU A 200 -23.47 -15.29 -20.73
N ARG A 201 -22.87 -15.25 -19.54
CA ARG A 201 -23.46 -15.68 -18.27
C ARG A 201 -24.26 -14.52 -17.68
N LEU A 202 -25.31 -14.12 -18.38
CA LEU A 202 -25.99 -12.85 -18.15
C LEU A 202 -26.66 -12.75 -16.77
N ASP A 203 -27.16 -13.85 -16.19
CA ASP A 203 -27.77 -13.84 -14.85
C ASP A 203 -26.73 -13.60 -13.75
N GLU A 204 -25.56 -14.24 -13.88
CA GLU A 204 -24.44 -14.04 -12.95
C GLU A 204 -23.83 -12.64 -13.10
N ALA A 205 -23.80 -12.11 -14.32
CA ALA A 205 -23.38 -10.74 -14.58
C ALA A 205 -24.29 -9.73 -13.86
N GLU A 206 -25.61 -9.90 -13.99
CA GLU A 206 -26.60 -9.03 -13.34
C GLU A 206 -26.48 -9.09 -11.82
N ALA A 207 -26.38 -10.31 -11.27
CA ALA A 207 -26.20 -10.52 -9.84
C ALA A 207 -24.91 -9.86 -9.33
N ALA A 208 -23.79 -10.02 -10.04
CA ALA A 208 -22.52 -9.41 -9.67
C ALA A 208 -22.57 -7.88 -9.72
N TYR A 209 -23.16 -7.27 -10.76
CA TYR A 209 -23.33 -5.82 -10.80
C TYR A 209 -24.24 -5.31 -9.67
N LYS A 210 -25.32 -6.01 -9.35
CA LYS A 210 -26.19 -5.66 -8.22
C LYS A 210 -25.45 -5.74 -6.89
N MET A 211 -24.68 -6.80 -6.63
CA MET A 211 -23.84 -6.91 -5.44
C MET A 211 -22.82 -5.77 -5.32
N ALA A 212 -22.18 -5.39 -6.43
CA ALA A 212 -21.28 -4.24 -6.44
C ALA A 212 -21.97 -2.95 -6.00
N LEU A 213 -23.18 -2.71 -6.50
CA LEU A 213 -23.99 -1.52 -6.22
C LEU A 213 -24.60 -1.55 -4.81
N GLU A 214 -24.91 -2.72 -4.27
CA GLU A 214 -25.30 -2.90 -2.87
C GLU A 214 -24.16 -2.52 -1.92
N HIS A 215 -22.93 -2.93 -2.24
CA HIS A 215 -21.75 -2.51 -1.49
C HIS A 215 -21.44 -1.03 -1.66
N ARG A 216 -21.58 -0.50 -2.87
CA ARG A 216 -21.24 0.88 -3.20
C ARG A 216 -22.13 1.44 -4.32
N PRO A 217 -23.19 2.20 -4.00
CA PRO A 217 -24.18 2.64 -4.99
C PRO A 217 -23.69 3.77 -5.92
N ASN A 218 -22.61 4.48 -5.56
CA ASN A 218 -22.09 5.61 -6.34
C ASN A 218 -21.04 5.20 -7.40
N MET A 219 -21.19 4.02 -8.01
CA MET A 219 -20.31 3.51 -9.06
C MET A 219 -20.91 3.75 -10.45
N ALA A 220 -20.64 4.91 -11.04
CA ALA A 220 -21.19 5.30 -12.35
C ALA A 220 -20.87 4.27 -13.46
N ASP A 221 -19.65 3.72 -13.48
CA ASP A 221 -19.25 2.68 -14.45
C ASP A 221 -20.06 1.39 -14.29
N THR A 222 -20.35 0.98 -13.06
CA THR A 222 -21.13 -0.24 -12.77
C THR A 222 -22.60 -0.07 -13.18
N TRP A 223 -23.21 1.08 -12.89
CA TRP A 223 -24.55 1.41 -13.40
C TRP A 223 -24.61 1.38 -14.92
N TYR A 224 -23.63 1.98 -15.60
CA TYR A 224 -23.57 1.93 -17.06
C TYR A 224 -23.45 0.50 -17.59
N ASN A 225 -22.56 -0.32 -17.03
CA ASN A 225 -22.41 -1.71 -17.48
C ASN A 225 -23.66 -2.57 -17.22
N LEU A 226 -24.36 -2.33 -16.11
CA LEU A 226 -25.65 -2.96 -15.86
C LEU A 226 -26.72 -2.51 -16.88
N GLY A 227 -26.68 -1.24 -17.29
CA GLY A 227 -27.52 -0.72 -18.38
C GLY A 227 -27.25 -1.40 -19.72
N VAL A 228 -25.98 -1.60 -20.07
CA VAL A 228 -25.57 -2.35 -21.27
C VAL A 228 -26.09 -3.78 -21.22
N LEU A 229 -25.95 -4.45 -20.07
CA LEU A 229 -26.46 -5.82 -19.88
C LEU A 229 -27.98 -5.90 -20.07
N TYR A 230 -28.75 -4.94 -19.56
CA TYR A 230 -30.20 -4.90 -19.77
C TYR A 230 -30.59 -4.62 -21.22
N GLN A 231 -29.82 -3.78 -21.93
CA GLN A 231 -30.02 -3.53 -23.35
C GLN A 231 -29.77 -4.82 -24.17
N GLU A 232 -28.70 -5.57 -23.86
CA GLU A 232 -28.42 -6.87 -24.49
C GLU A 232 -29.56 -7.89 -24.24
N ARG A 233 -30.19 -7.83 -23.07
CA ARG A 233 -31.39 -8.62 -22.71
C ARG A 233 -32.68 -8.13 -23.36
N ARG A 234 -32.64 -7.09 -24.20
CA ARG A 234 -33.81 -6.43 -24.79
C ARG A 234 -34.81 -5.94 -23.73
N ASN A 235 -34.29 -5.49 -22.59
CA ASN A 235 -35.08 -4.89 -21.52
C ASN A 235 -34.74 -3.39 -21.40
N PRO A 236 -35.36 -2.54 -22.23
CA PRO A 236 -34.93 -1.14 -22.38
C PRO A 236 -35.28 -0.27 -21.16
N THR A 237 -36.38 -0.54 -20.45
CA THR A 237 -36.81 0.31 -19.32
C THR A 237 -35.80 0.31 -18.16
N PRO A 238 -35.28 -0.84 -17.68
CA PRO A 238 -34.20 -0.87 -16.70
C PRO A 238 -32.89 -0.30 -17.24
N ALA A 239 -32.60 -0.43 -18.55
CA ALA A 239 -31.41 0.12 -19.16
C ALA A 239 -31.38 1.66 -19.09
N VAL A 240 -32.49 2.32 -19.42
CA VAL A 240 -32.66 3.78 -19.31
C VAL A 240 -32.37 4.25 -17.88
N ASN A 241 -33.01 3.62 -16.88
CA ASN A 241 -32.81 3.98 -15.46
C ASN A 241 -31.33 3.87 -15.04
N CYS A 242 -30.64 2.83 -15.52
CA CYS A 242 -29.23 2.63 -15.25
C CYS A 242 -28.35 3.72 -15.88
N TYR A 243 -28.58 4.05 -17.15
CA TYR A 243 -27.84 5.11 -17.85
C TYR A 243 -28.09 6.50 -17.25
N GLU A 244 -29.34 6.83 -16.92
CA GLU A 244 -29.65 8.09 -16.22
C GLU A 244 -28.95 8.18 -14.86
N THR A 245 -28.91 7.07 -14.11
CA THR A 245 -28.22 7.03 -12.81
C THR A 245 -26.72 7.21 -12.98
N ALA A 246 -26.12 6.56 -13.97
CA ALA A 246 -24.71 6.73 -14.31
C ALA A 246 -24.37 8.19 -14.67
N ILE A 247 -25.24 8.86 -15.44
CA ILE A 247 -25.10 10.28 -15.82
C ILE A 247 -25.26 11.20 -14.60
N LYS A 248 -26.24 10.94 -13.71
CA LYS A 248 -26.43 11.69 -12.47
C LYS A 248 -25.19 11.64 -11.58
N LEU A 249 -24.55 10.47 -11.49
CA LEU A 249 -23.32 10.26 -10.74
C LEU A 249 -22.09 10.88 -11.41
N ARG A 250 -22.02 10.84 -12.75
CA ARG A 250 -20.92 11.41 -13.54
C ARG A 250 -21.45 12.15 -14.76
N LYS A 251 -21.66 13.46 -14.60
CA LYS A 251 -22.25 14.33 -15.64
C LYS A 251 -21.46 14.39 -16.95
N THR A 252 -20.17 14.05 -16.93
CA THR A 252 -19.27 14.03 -18.11
C THR A 252 -19.17 12.65 -18.78
N PHE A 253 -20.04 11.69 -18.42
CA PHE A 253 -19.96 10.32 -18.93
C PHE A 253 -20.55 10.19 -20.35
N ALA A 254 -19.78 10.61 -21.36
CA ALA A 254 -20.23 10.70 -22.75
C ALA A 254 -20.84 9.39 -23.30
N THR A 255 -20.23 8.23 -23.01
CA THR A 255 -20.74 6.93 -23.47
C THR A 255 -22.11 6.57 -22.89
N ALA A 256 -22.42 7.00 -21.66
CA ALA A 256 -23.74 6.79 -21.08
C ALA A 256 -24.83 7.61 -21.79
N TYR A 257 -24.52 8.85 -22.19
CA TYR A 257 -25.44 9.66 -23.02
C TYR A 257 -25.67 9.03 -24.39
N LEU A 258 -24.61 8.53 -25.02
CA LEU A 258 -24.71 7.85 -26.32
C LEU A 258 -25.67 6.66 -26.24
N ASN A 259 -25.45 5.75 -25.29
CA ASN A 259 -26.29 4.55 -25.18
C ASN A 259 -27.73 4.87 -24.74
N LEU A 260 -27.91 5.90 -23.90
CA LEU A 260 -29.25 6.39 -23.57
C LEU A 260 -29.99 6.87 -24.83
N GLY A 261 -29.30 7.62 -25.71
CA GLY A 261 -29.84 8.05 -26.99
C GLY A 261 -30.19 6.87 -27.91
N ILE A 262 -29.33 5.85 -27.98
CA ILE A 262 -29.59 4.63 -28.76
C ILE A 262 -30.84 3.91 -28.25
N VAL A 263 -30.95 3.68 -26.93
CA VAL A 263 -32.12 3.00 -26.34
C VAL A 263 -33.42 3.79 -26.59
N HIS A 264 -33.38 5.13 -26.56
CA HIS A 264 -34.56 5.94 -26.91
C HIS A 264 -34.91 5.92 -28.40
N HIS A 265 -33.93 5.69 -29.29
CA HIS A 265 -34.19 5.56 -30.71
C HIS A 265 -34.77 4.19 -31.10
N GLU A 266 -34.38 3.15 -30.36
CA GLU A 266 -34.80 1.75 -30.60
C GLU A 266 -36.18 1.40 -30.02
N ASN A 267 -36.76 2.25 -29.15
CA ASN A 267 -38.11 2.11 -28.57
C ASN A 267 -39.14 2.94 -29.33
#